data_AF-A0A3R9XL16-F1
#
_entry.id   AF-A0A3R9XL16-F1
#
_cell.length_a   1.000
_cell.length_b   1.000
_cell.length_c   1.000
_cell.angle_alpha   90.00
_cell.angle_beta   90.00
_cell.angle_gamma   90.00
#
_symmetry.space_group_name_H-M   'P 1'
#
loop_
_entity.id
_entity.type
_entity.pdbx_description
1 polymer ?
#
loop_
_entity_poly.entity_id
_entity_poly.type
_entity_poly.pdbx_seq_one_letter_code
_entity_poly.pdbx_strand_id
1 'polypeptide(L)'
;MNDPVYVFIASRRTTPTRTRVLWQVEREDAKRLCSDSRTATSNHMLCWTAQPGVPEEDWTWVEDNGMYDQVLSDLGIETNEWAMA
;
A
#
# COMPACT_ATOMS: atom_id res chain seq x y z
N MET A 1 -6.34 12.62 15.50
CA MET A 1 -7.05 12.47 14.21
C MET A 1 -6.12 11.62 13.36
N ASN A 2 -6.41 10.32 13.22
CA ASN A 2 -5.62 9.45 12.38
C ASN A 2 -6.21 9.51 10.97
N ASP A 3 -5.53 10.23 10.08
CA ASP A 3 -5.90 10.28 8.67
C ASP A 3 -5.52 8.95 8.02
N PRO A 4 -6.50 8.16 7.53
CA PRO A 4 -6.20 6.93 6.81
C PRO A 4 -5.48 7.28 5.51
N VAL A 5 -4.40 6.56 5.24
CA VAL A 5 -3.62 6.68 4.02
C VAL A 5 -3.65 5.37 3.26
N TYR A 6 -3.45 5.47 1.96
CA TYR A 6 -3.52 4.35 1.03
C TYR A 6 -2.12 3.95 0.63
N VAL A 7 -1.78 2.68 0.86
CA VAL A 7 -0.51 2.09 0.46
C VAL A 7 -0.69 1.46 -0.90
N PHE A 8 0.24 1.75 -1.81
CA PHE A 8 0.22 1.28 -3.18
C PHE A 8 1.57 0.78 -3.65
N ILE A 9 1.55 -0.07 -4.66
CA ILE A 9 2.75 -0.59 -5.31
C ILE A 9 3.21 0.39 -6.38
N ALA A 10 4.36 1.03 -6.13
CA ALA A 10 5.09 1.81 -7.11
C ALA A 10 6.09 0.90 -7.85
N SER A 11 5.82 0.64 -9.13
CA SER A 11 6.74 -0.14 -9.98
C SER A 11 7.87 0.75 -10.50
N ARG A 12 9.13 0.28 -10.41
CA ARG A 12 10.31 1.07 -10.81
C ARG A 12 10.59 1.07 -12.31
N ARG A 13 10.20 0.00 -13.00
CA ARG A 13 10.51 -0.21 -14.44
C ARG A 13 9.33 0.08 -15.37
N THR A 14 8.14 0.20 -14.81
CA THR A 14 6.90 0.37 -15.57
C THR A 14 6.05 1.37 -14.82
N THR A 15 5.57 2.40 -15.49
CA THR A 15 4.55 3.28 -14.94
C THR A 15 3.20 2.66 -15.25
N PRO A 16 2.51 2.03 -14.28
CA PRO A 16 1.19 1.50 -14.53
C PRO A 16 0.24 2.64 -14.87
N THR A 17 -0.74 2.37 -15.74
CA THR A 17 -1.77 3.35 -16.12
C THR A 17 -2.61 3.81 -14.92
N ARG A 18 -2.64 3.01 -13.84
CA ARG A 18 -3.37 3.28 -12.60
C ARG A 18 -2.54 2.86 -11.40
N THR A 19 -2.68 3.61 -10.32
CA THR A 19 -2.04 3.28 -9.04
C THR A 19 -2.69 2.05 -8.43
N ARG A 20 -1.89 1.06 -8.00
CA ARG A 20 -2.40 -0.19 -7.44
C ARG A 20 -2.35 -0.15 -5.91
N VAL A 21 -3.47 0.17 -5.28
CA VAL A 21 -3.60 0.28 -3.84
C VAL A 21 -3.83 -1.10 -3.24
N LEU A 22 -3.04 -1.45 -2.24
CA LEU A 22 -3.11 -2.72 -1.52
C LEU A 22 -3.87 -2.62 -0.21
N TRP A 23 -3.68 -1.53 0.55
CA TRP A 23 -4.25 -1.39 1.89
C TRP A 23 -4.58 0.05 2.21
N GLN A 24 -5.54 0.23 3.11
CA GLN A 24 -5.72 1.46 3.86
C GLN A 24 -5.20 1.24 5.29
N VAL A 25 -4.25 2.08 5.70
CA VAL A 25 -3.60 2.01 7.02
C VAL A 25 -3.52 3.42 7.63
N GLU A 26 -3.12 3.51 8.89
CA GLU A 26 -2.83 4.80 9.50
C GLU A 26 -1.55 5.40 8.92
N ARG A 27 -1.47 6.75 8.94
CA ARG A 27 -0.30 7.47 8.39
C ARG A 27 1.02 7.07 9.05
N GLU A 28 1.01 6.76 10.34
CA GLU A 28 2.22 6.34 11.06
C GLU A 28 2.66 4.95 10.64
N ASP A 29 1.73 4.02 10.48
CA ASP A 29 2.01 2.66 10.02
C ASP A 29 2.50 2.64 8.58
N ALA A 30 1.88 3.43 7.70
CA ALA A 30 2.36 3.57 6.33
C ALA A 30 3.81 4.08 6.25
N LYS A 31 4.19 5.03 7.13
CA LYS A 31 5.57 5.51 7.21
C LYS A 31 6.54 4.41 7.65
N ARG A 32 6.15 3.59 8.62
CA ARG A 32 6.94 2.45 9.09
C ARG A 32 7.08 1.41 7.99
N LEU A 33 5.97 1.02 7.37
CA LEU A 33 5.92 0.03 6.30
C LEU A 33 6.76 0.46 5.08
N CYS A 34 6.63 1.71 4.64
CA CYS A 34 7.38 2.20 3.48
C CYS A 34 8.84 2.57 3.81
N SER A 35 9.19 2.73 5.09
CA SER A 35 10.60 2.82 5.50
C SER A 35 11.27 1.45 5.60
N ASP A 36 10.50 0.37 5.68
CA ASP A 36 11.04 -0.99 5.80
C ASP A 36 11.65 -1.46 4.48
N SER A 37 12.93 -1.85 4.51
CA SER A 37 13.64 -2.31 3.32
C SER A 37 13.06 -3.58 2.69
N ARG A 38 12.31 -4.41 3.44
CA ARG A 38 11.67 -5.64 2.94
C ARG A 38 10.51 -5.32 2.00
N THR A 39 9.91 -4.14 2.11
CA THR A 39 8.83 -3.71 1.22
C THR A 39 9.34 -3.10 -0.09
N ALA A 40 10.63 -2.81 -0.17
CA ALA A 40 11.30 -2.24 -1.35
C ALA A 40 12.15 -3.30 -2.06
N THR A 41 11.55 -3.98 -3.04
CA THR A 41 12.24 -4.92 -3.93
C THR A 41 12.87 -4.21 -5.12
N SER A 42 13.77 -4.89 -5.85
CA SER A 42 14.43 -4.34 -7.05
C SER A 42 13.46 -3.93 -8.17
N ASN A 43 12.28 -4.58 -8.27
CA ASN A 43 11.27 -4.31 -9.29
C ASN A 43 10.21 -3.28 -8.87
N HIS A 44 9.81 -3.29 -7.61
CA HIS A 44 8.75 -2.43 -7.08
C HIS A 44 9.00 -2.10 -5.62
N MET A 45 8.43 -0.98 -5.18
CA MET A 45 8.45 -0.54 -3.80
C MET A 45 7.07 -0.12 -3.35
N LEU A 46 6.80 -0.23 -2.06
CA LEU A 46 5.60 0.33 -1.48
C LEU A 46 5.74 1.84 -1.28
N CYS A 47 4.66 2.56 -1.54
CA CYS A 47 4.54 3.98 -1.26
C CYS A 47 3.15 4.26 -0.70
N TRP A 48 2.98 5.36 0.03
CA TRP A 48 1.69 5.75 0.58
C TRP A 48 1.26 7.14 0.11
N THR A 49 -0.05 7.35 0.03
CA THR A 49 -0.66 8.66 -0.25
C THR A 49 -1.86 8.89 0.64
N ALA A 50 -2.00 10.11 1.16
CA ALA A 50 -3.21 10.56 1.86
C ALA A 50 -4.32 10.99 0.89
N GLN A 51 -3.98 11.18 -0.38
CA GLN A 51 -4.90 11.65 -1.42
C GLN A 51 -4.75 10.73 -2.65
N PRO A 52 -5.39 9.56 -2.66
CA PRO A 52 -5.25 8.62 -3.78
C PRO A 52 -5.99 9.09 -5.04
N GLY A 53 -6.92 10.05 -4.93
CA GLY A 53 -7.75 10.48 -6.06
C GLY A 53 -9.02 9.66 -6.17
N VAL A 54 -9.58 9.56 -7.38
CA VAL A 54 -10.84 8.87 -7.63
C VAL A 54 -10.60 7.36 -7.83
N PRO A 55 -11.30 6.48 -7.09
CA PRO A 55 -11.20 5.04 -7.31
C PRO A 55 -11.63 4.67 -8.74
N GLU A 56 -10.97 3.65 -9.30
CA GLU A 56 -11.09 3.15 -10.68
C GLU A 56 -10.59 4.09 -11.79
N GLU A 57 -10.43 5.39 -11.54
CA GLU A 57 -9.83 6.34 -12.47
C GLU A 57 -8.33 6.51 -12.21
N ASP A 58 -7.95 7.00 -11.03
CA ASP A 58 -6.57 7.26 -10.63
C ASP A 58 -5.89 6.01 -10.05
N TRP A 59 -6.67 5.18 -9.36
CA TRP A 59 -6.17 4.04 -8.61
C TRP A 59 -7.17 2.90 -8.55
N THR A 60 -6.69 1.69 -8.32
CA THR A 60 -7.52 0.49 -8.20
C THR A 60 -7.06 -0.32 -6.99
N TRP A 61 -8.01 -0.93 -6.30
CA TRP A 61 -7.73 -1.91 -5.26
C TRP A 61 -7.17 -3.18 -5.89
N VAL A 62 -6.09 -3.69 -5.32
CA VAL A 62 -5.51 -4.98 -5.67
C VAL A 62 -5.40 -5.82 -4.41
N GLU A 63 -5.78 -7.08 -4.53
CA GLU A 63 -5.60 -8.04 -3.43
C GLU A 63 -4.11 -8.26 -3.19
N ASP A 64 -3.70 -8.17 -1.93
CA ASP A 64 -2.37 -8.60 -1.55
C ASP A 64 -2.26 -10.12 -1.72
N ASN A 65 -1.15 -10.59 -2.26
CA ASN A 65 -0.90 -12.01 -2.47
C ASN A 65 -0.28 -12.69 -1.22
N GLY A 66 -0.33 -12.03 -0.06
CA GLY A 66 0.34 -12.46 1.17
C GLY A 66 1.85 -12.24 1.14
N MET A 67 2.38 -11.50 0.15
CA MET A 67 3.83 -11.27 0.03
C MET A 67 4.37 -10.44 1.20
N TYR A 68 3.53 -9.62 1.82
CA TYR A 68 3.90 -8.71 2.88
C TYR A 68 3.32 -9.09 4.24
N ASP A 69 2.58 -10.19 4.34
CA ASP A 69 1.95 -10.67 5.58
C ASP A 69 2.96 -10.78 6.74
N GLN A 70 4.15 -11.33 6.46
CA GLN A 70 5.22 -11.43 7.44
C GLN A 70 5.72 -10.05 7.91
N VAL A 71 5.77 -9.05 7.02
CA VAL A 71 6.19 -7.68 7.36
C VAL A 71 5.11 -6.97 8.15
N LEU A 72 3.84 -7.14 7.78
CA LEU A 72 2.69 -6.57 8.47
C LEU A 72 2.58 -7.13 9.90
N SER A 73 2.71 -8.46 10.05
CA SER A 73 2.73 -9.11 11.36
C SER A 73 3.92 -8.68 12.23
N ASP A 74 5.12 -8.56 11.65
CA ASP A 74 6.32 -8.14 12.38
C ASP A 74 6.24 -6.67 12.85
N LEU A 75 5.65 -5.80 12.03
CA LEU A 75 5.43 -4.40 12.37
C LEU A 75 4.17 -4.17 13.22
N GLY A 76 3.30 -5.18 13.37
CA GLY A 76 2.02 -5.09 14.07
C GLY A 76 1.04 -4.10 13.43
N ILE A 77 1.07 -4.00 12.10
CA ILE A 77 0.25 -3.04 11.34
C ILE A 77 -1.10 -3.66 11.00
N GLU A 78 -2.18 -2.97 11.38
CA GLU A 78 -3.53 -3.35 11.01
C GLU A 78 -3.87 -2.74 9.64
N THR A 79 -3.98 -3.59 8.62
CA THR A 79 -4.41 -3.20 7.28
C THR A 79 -5.91 -3.35 7.13
N ASN A 80 -6.59 -2.27 6.77
CA ASN A 80 -7.96 -2.38 6.27
C ASN A 80 -7.87 -2.70 4.79
N GLU A 81 -8.11 -3.96 4.44
CA GLU A 81 -8.38 -4.36 3.07
C GLU A 81 -9.83 -3.98 2.76
N TRP A 82 -10.11 -3.36 1.60
CA TRP A 82 -11.49 -3.23 1.15
C TRP A 82 -11.95 -4.61 0.69
N ALA A 83 -12.33 -5.45 1.66
CA ALA A 83 -13.06 -6.65 1.40
C ALA A 83 -14.32 -6.24 0.62
N MET A 84 -14.38 -6.60 -0.65
CA MET A 84 -15.66 -6.61 -1.35
C MET A 84 -16.56 -7.60 -0.62
N ALA A 85 -17.40 -7.08 0.27
CA ALA A 85 -18.57 -7.75 0.82
C ALA A 85 -19.83 -7.24 0.10
#